data_AF-A0A2H0DU71-F1
#
_entry.id   AF-A0A2H0DU71-F1
#
_cell.length_a   1.000
_cell.length_b   1.000
_cell.length_c   1.000
_cell.angle_alpha   90.00
_cell.angle_beta   90.00
_cell.angle_gamma   90.00
#
_symmetry.space_group_name_H-M   'P 1'
#
loop_
_entity.id
_entity.type
_entity.pdbx_description
1 polymer ?
#
loop_
_entity_poly.entity_id
_entity_poly.type
_entity_poly.pdbx_seq_one_letter_code
_entity_poly.pdbx_strand_id
1 'polypeptide(L)'
;MKYLFQLLITSFFVCFLIFPATINADFVTPQGICGDNMVDTALGCISTSVETGSNSFFTSVIKIAVGLGGGLALILMLFGVFIITTSAGIPDKLKEGQEIITSAISGLIFIILSVFLLRLIGVDILGLPGLK
;
A
#
# COMPACT_ATOMS: atom_id res chain seq x y z
N MET A 1 7.98 4.35 -29.59
CA MET A 1 7.63 5.10 -28.37
C MET A 1 6.80 4.27 -27.39
N LYS A 2 5.67 3.69 -27.82
CA LYS A 2 4.79 2.85 -26.98
C LYS A 2 5.48 1.61 -26.37
N TYR A 3 6.32 0.92 -27.13
CA TYR A 3 7.15 -0.19 -26.65
C TYR A 3 8.26 0.23 -25.69
N LEU A 4 8.73 1.48 -25.75
CA LEU A 4 9.80 1.99 -24.90
C LEU A 4 9.29 2.25 -23.47
N PHE A 5 8.08 2.77 -23.36
CA PHE A 5 7.41 3.03 -22.08
C PHE A 5 6.93 1.72 -21.42
N GLN A 6 6.43 0.78 -22.23
CA GLN A 6 6.05 -0.55 -21.76
C GLN A 6 7.27 -1.37 -21.29
N LEU A 7 8.45 -1.16 -21.88
CA LEU A 7 9.72 -1.72 -21.39
C LEU A 7 10.16 -1.10 -20.06
N LEU A 8 9.87 0.18 -19.82
CA LEU A 8 10.23 0.87 -18.58
C LEU A 8 9.34 0.42 -17.41
N ILE A 9 8.03 0.23 -17.65
CA ILE A 9 7.09 -0.29 -16.65
C ILE A 9 7.36 -1.76 -16.34
N THR A 10 7.60 -2.60 -17.35
CA THR A 10 7.97 -4.00 -17.10
C THR A 10 9.35 -4.08 -16.47
N SER A 11 10.32 -3.25 -16.86
CA SER A 11 11.64 -3.19 -16.21
C SER A 11 11.54 -2.70 -14.76
N PHE A 12 10.69 -1.72 -14.43
CA PHE A 12 10.52 -1.25 -13.06
C PHE A 12 9.77 -2.26 -12.19
N PHE A 13 8.73 -2.92 -12.71
CA PHE A 13 7.98 -3.97 -12.02
C PHE A 13 8.79 -5.25 -11.85
N VAL A 14 9.60 -5.61 -12.85
CA VAL A 14 10.56 -6.72 -12.79
C VAL A 14 11.74 -6.36 -11.88
N CYS A 15 12.21 -5.11 -11.88
CA CYS A 15 13.22 -4.64 -10.93
C CYS A 15 12.67 -4.69 -9.50
N PHE A 16 11.40 -4.35 -9.26
CA PHE A 16 10.73 -4.47 -7.96
C PHE A 16 10.49 -5.93 -7.51
N LEU A 17 10.42 -6.88 -8.46
CA LEU A 17 10.28 -8.32 -8.16
C LEU A 17 11.63 -9.04 -8.01
N ILE A 18 12.70 -8.58 -8.69
CA ILE A 18 14.04 -9.20 -8.65
C ILE A 18 14.97 -8.51 -7.66
N PHE A 19 14.87 -7.20 -7.46
CA PHE A 19 15.32 -6.64 -6.19
C PHE A 19 14.30 -7.14 -5.19
N PRO A 20 14.66 -8.05 -4.25
CA PRO A 20 13.90 -8.04 -3.02
C PRO A 20 13.93 -6.58 -2.61
N ALA A 21 12.78 -5.98 -2.34
CA ALA A 21 12.77 -4.76 -1.56
C ALA A 21 13.45 -5.14 -0.25
N THR A 22 14.77 -5.08 -0.20
CA THR A 22 15.53 -4.85 1.00
C THR A 22 15.21 -3.40 1.34
N ILE A 23 13.97 -3.21 1.81
CA ILE A 23 13.75 -2.44 3.00
C ILE A 23 14.78 -3.01 3.98
N ASN A 24 15.96 -2.37 4.01
CA ASN A 24 16.80 -2.39 5.18
C ASN A 24 15.93 -1.72 6.26
N ALA A 25 15.02 -2.52 6.82
CA ALA A 25 14.73 -2.39 8.22
C ALA A 25 16.07 -2.70 8.86
N ASP A 26 16.81 -1.65 9.22
CA ASP A 26 17.80 -1.79 10.27
C ASP A 26 17.14 -2.63 11.34
N PHE A 27 17.79 -3.75 11.65
CA PHE A 27 17.42 -4.66 12.71
C PHE A 27 17.01 -3.81 13.91
N VAL A 28 15.74 -3.90 14.25
CA VAL A 28 15.12 -3.26 15.41
C VAL A 28 15.85 -3.81 16.61
N THR A 29 16.87 -3.08 17.06
CA THR A 29 17.37 -3.26 18.42
C THR A 29 16.20 -2.92 19.35
N PRO A 30 15.83 -3.79 20.30
CA PRO A 30 14.67 -3.60 21.16
C PRO A 30 14.95 -2.53 22.22
N GLN A 31 15.04 -1.25 21.82
CA GLN A 31 15.34 -0.13 22.73
C GLN A 31 14.63 1.16 22.25
N GLY A 32 13.29 1.22 22.32
CA GLY A 32 12.54 2.46 22.02
C GLY A 32 11.01 2.37 22.18
N ILE A 33 10.46 3.17 23.11
CA ILE A 33 9.08 3.72 23.31
C ILE A 33 7.86 2.76 23.28
N CYS A 34 7.98 1.52 22.86
CA CYS A 34 6.87 0.57 22.83
C CYS A 34 7.05 -0.51 23.89
N GLY A 35 5.99 -0.73 24.68
CA GLY A 35 6.02 -1.54 25.90
C GLY A 35 6.35 -3.01 25.65
N ASP A 36 6.50 -3.77 26.74
CA ASP A 36 6.77 -5.20 26.70
C ASP A 36 5.75 -5.90 25.77
N ASN A 37 6.23 -6.62 24.74
CA ASN A 37 5.50 -7.32 23.67
C ASN A 37 5.12 -6.53 22.40
N MET A 38 5.78 -5.42 22.12
CA MET A 38 5.68 -4.69 20.84
C MET A 38 7.02 -4.65 20.11
N VAL A 39 7.01 -4.91 18.81
CA VAL A 39 8.17 -4.71 17.93
C VAL A 39 8.02 -3.35 17.27
N ASP A 40 9.00 -2.47 17.49
CA ASP A 40 9.05 -1.17 16.82
C ASP A 40 9.43 -1.39 15.36
N THR A 41 8.57 -1.02 14.40
CA THR A 41 8.91 -1.10 12.97
C THR A 41 8.98 0.30 12.40
N ALA A 42 9.67 0.48 11.27
CA ALA A 42 9.73 1.77 10.57
C ALA A 42 8.34 2.32 10.14
N LEU A 43 7.28 1.52 10.32
CA LEU A 43 5.88 1.84 10.03
C LEU A 43 5.03 1.99 11.32
N GLY A 44 5.66 1.94 12.50
CA GLY A 44 5.05 2.05 13.83
C GLY A 44 5.18 0.77 14.66
N CYS A 45 4.79 0.83 15.93
CA CYS A 45 4.88 -0.31 16.84
C CYS A 45 3.80 -1.37 16.56
N ILE A 46 4.24 -2.62 16.38
CA ILE A 46 3.38 -3.77 16.12
C ILE A 46 3.37 -4.65 17.38
N SER A 47 2.20 -4.84 17.99
CA SER A 47 2.03 -5.77 19.10
C SER A 47 2.05 -7.20 18.56
N THR A 48 3.03 -8.00 19.01
CA THR A 48 3.21 -9.41 18.60
C THR A 48 2.70 -10.38 19.65
N SER A 49 2.22 -9.89 20.79
CA SER A 49 1.55 -10.72 21.79
C SER A 49 0.26 -11.29 21.18
N VAL A 50 0.27 -12.59 20.90
CA VAL A 50 -0.91 -13.42 20.70
C VAL A 50 -1.58 -13.62 22.06
N GLU A 51 -1.94 -12.54 22.74
CA GLU A 51 -2.79 -12.61 23.92
C GLU A 51 -4.21 -12.30 23.47
N THR A 52 -5.11 -13.22 23.77
CA THR A 52 -6.52 -13.31 23.36
C THR A 52 -7.37 -12.21 24.03
N GLY A 53 -6.86 -10.99 24.08
CA GLY A 53 -7.41 -9.86 24.81
C GLY A 53 -7.03 -8.53 24.16
N SER A 54 -7.86 -8.07 23.23
CA SER A 54 -8.13 -6.64 22.94
C SER A 54 -7.09 -5.74 22.24
N ASN A 55 -5.90 -6.19 21.82
CA ASN A 55 -4.98 -5.39 20.99
C ASN A 55 -4.58 -6.14 19.71
N SER A 56 -5.48 -6.10 18.73
CA SER A 56 -5.45 -6.92 17.53
C SER A 56 -4.31 -6.57 16.57
N PHE A 57 -3.46 -7.55 16.31
CA PHE A 57 -2.53 -7.60 15.17
C PHE A 57 -3.17 -7.11 13.86
N PHE A 58 -4.44 -7.48 13.64
CA PHE A 58 -5.21 -7.06 12.46
C PHE A 58 -5.33 -5.54 12.31
N THR A 59 -5.56 -4.79 13.40
CA THR A 59 -5.70 -3.32 13.30
C THR A 59 -4.38 -2.67 12.89
N SER A 60 -3.25 -3.17 13.41
CA SER A 60 -1.92 -2.68 13.04
C SER A 60 -1.59 -3.01 11.59
N VAL A 61 -1.88 -4.24 11.13
CA VAL A 61 -1.68 -4.65 9.73
C VAL A 61 -2.53 -3.81 8.77
N ILE A 62 -3.80 -3.56 9.10
CA ILE A 62 -4.70 -2.75 8.24
C ILE A 62 -4.21 -1.31 8.16
N LYS A 63 -3.77 -0.71 9.28
CA LYS A 63 -3.19 0.66 9.28
C LYS A 63 -1.97 0.76 8.37
N ILE A 64 -1.08 -0.23 8.41
CA ILE A 64 0.11 -0.28 7.55
C ILE A 64 -0.28 -0.45 6.09
N ALA A 65 -1.18 -1.39 5.78
CA ALA A 65 -1.64 -1.66 4.42
C ALA A 65 -2.30 -0.43 3.77
N VAL A 66 -3.16 0.28 4.51
CA VAL A 66 -3.83 1.50 4.02
C VAL A 66 -2.82 2.65 3.87
N GLY A 67 -1.89 2.80 4.81
CA GLY A 67 -0.84 3.83 4.72
C GLY A 67 0.06 3.63 3.50
N LEU A 68 0.57 2.41 3.31
CA LEU A 68 1.45 2.09 2.18
C LEU A 68 0.68 2.11 0.85
N GLY A 69 -0.52 1.53 0.81
CA GLY A 69 -1.37 1.49 -0.38
C GLY A 69 -1.83 2.87 -0.84
N GLY A 70 -2.23 3.73 0.10
CA GLY A 70 -2.59 5.12 -0.20
C GLY A 70 -1.39 5.95 -0.66
N GLY A 71 -0.23 5.77 -0.04
CA GLY A 71 1.01 6.44 -0.44
C GLY A 71 1.44 6.08 -1.86
N LEU A 72 1.45 4.79 -2.20
CA LEU A 72 1.79 4.31 -3.54
C LEU A 72 0.79 4.79 -4.60
N ALA A 73 -0.51 4.75 -4.29
CA ALA A 73 -1.55 5.24 -5.19
C ALA A 73 -1.39 6.74 -5.49
N LEU A 74 -1.04 7.54 -4.48
CA LEU A 74 -0.81 8.98 -4.62
C LEU A 74 0.37 9.29 -5.56
N ILE A 75 1.46 8.53 -5.43
CA ILE A 75 2.65 8.70 -6.28
C ILE A 75 2.35 8.33 -7.74
N LEU A 76 1.62 7.23 -7.97
CA LEU A 76 1.19 6.81 -9.31
C LEU A 76 0.23 7.82 -9.95
N MET A 77 -0.67 8.41 -9.14
CA MET A 77 -1.60 9.43 -9.61
C MET A 77 -0.87 10.72 -10.00
N LEU A 78 0.10 11.19 -9.20
CA LEU A 78 0.94 12.34 -9.54
C LEU A 78 1.71 12.12 -10.85
N PHE A 79 2.25 10.92 -11.05
CA PHE A 79 2.97 10.58 -12.28
C PHE A 79 2.04 10.61 -13.50
N GLY A 80 0.84 10.03 -13.40
CA GLY A 80 -0.17 10.08 -14.46
C GLY A 80 -0.60 11.51 -14.80
N VAL A 81 -0.83 12.34 -13.78
CA VAL A 81 -1.17 13.76 -13.96
C VAL A 81 -0.04 14.51 -14.65
N PHE A 82 1.22 14.31 -14.24
CA PHE A 82 2.37 14.95 -14.86
C PHE A 82 2.47 14.61 -16.36
N ILE A 83 2.22 13.35 -16.74
CA ILE A 83 2.18 12.93 -18.15
C ILE A 83 1.07 13.66 -18.91
N ILE A 84 -0.15 13.76 -18.39
CA ILE A 84 -1.26 14.43 -19.08
C ILE A 84 -0.96 15.93 -19.26
N THR A 85 -0.47 16.59 -18.21
CA THR A 85 -0.21 18.03 -18.20
C THR A 85 0.98 18.41 -19.08
N THR A 86 2.06 17.62 -19.12
CA THR A 86 3.25 17.91 -19.94
C THR A 86 3.07 17.57 -21.43
N SER A 87 1.93 16.97 -21.82
CA SER A 87 1.75 16.41 -23.16
C SER A 87 1.24 17.37 -24.24
N ALA A 88 1.05 18.66 -23.89
CA ALA A 88 0.93 19.82 -24.79
C ALA A 88 0.19 19.62 -26.14
N GLY A 89 -0.84 18.76 -26.20
CA GLY A 89 -1.71 18.60 -27.36
C GLY A 89 -1.49 17.36 -28.25
N ILE A 90 -0.65 16.39 -27.88
CA ILE A 90 -0.53 15.12 -28.63
C ILE A 90 -1.55 14.10 -28.07
N PRO A 91 -2.52 13.61 -28.88
CA PRO A 91 -3.63 12.76 -28.39
C PRO A 91 -3.16 11.42 -27.80
N ASP A 92 -2.02 10.90 -28.25
CA ASP A 92 -1.47 9.63 -27.76
C ASP A 92 -1.09 9.67 -26.28
N LYS A 93 -0.54 10.79 -25.82
CA LYS A 93 -0.02 10.93 -24.46
C LYS A 93 -1.09 11.26 -23.43
N LEU A 94 -2.16 11.92 -23.89
CA LEU A 94 -3.37 12.11 -23.10
C LEU A 94 -4.05 10.77 -22.81
N LYS A 95 -4.14 9.89 -23.82
CA LYS A 95 -4.70 8.54 -23.66
C LYS A 95 -3.85 7.66 -22.75
N GLU A 96 -2.53 7.72 -22.90
CA GLU A 96 -1.57 6.98 -22.06
C GLU A 96 -1.68 7.40 -20.59
N GLY A 97 -1.77 8.69 -20.30
CA GLY A 97 -1.99 9.17 -18.93
C GLY A 97 -3.35 8.77 -18.33
N GLN A 98 -4.41 8.73 -19.13
CA GLN A 98 -5.73 8.26 -18.69
C GLN A 98 -5.75 6.78 -18.31
N GLU A 99 -5.05 5.93 -19.06
CA GLU A 99 -4.91 4.50 -18.73
C GLU A 99 -4.19 4.31 -17.38
N ILE A 100 -3.13 5.11 -17.11
CA ILE A 100 -2.40 5.09 -15.84
C ILE A 100 -3.30 5.54 -14.68
N ILE A 101 -3.97 6.68 -14.80
CA ILE A 101 -4.85 7.18 -13.72
C ILE A 101 -5.99 6.20 -13.44
N THR A 102 -6.59 5.62 -14.47
CA THR A 102 -7.71 4.67 -14.31
C THR A 102 -7.27 3.40 -13.59
N SER A 103 -6.07 2.89 -13.86
CA SER A 103 -5.50 1.73 -13.15
C SER A 103 -5.14 2.04 -11.69
N ALA A 104 -4.67 3.25 -11.39
CA ALA A 104 -4.40 3.67 -10.01
C ALA A 104 -5.70 3.82 -9.19
N ILE A 105 -6.75 4.39 -9.79
CA ILE A 105 -8.06 4.55 -9.14
C ILE A 105 -8.71 3.20 -8.85
N SER A 106 -8.67 2.26 -9.81
CA SER A 106 -9.26 0.93 -9.60
C SER A 106 -8.56 0.15 -8.48
N GLY A 107 -7.23 0.27 -8.37
CA GLY A 107 -6.47 -0.29 -7.24
C GLY A 107 -6.83 0.33 -5.89
N LEU A 108 -7.01 1.66 -5.83
CA LEU A 108 -7.41 2.34 -4.60
C LEU A 108 -8.84 1.95 -4.16
N ILE A 109 -9.77 1.87 -5.11
CA ILE A 109 -11.14 1.38 -4.86
C ILE A 109 -11.12 -0.05 -4.31
N PHE A 110 -10.26 -0.91 -4.87
CA PHE A 110 -10.13 -2.30 -4.44
C PHE A 110 -9.65 -2.41 -2.99
N ILE A 111 -8.66 -1.60 -2.59
CA ILE A 111 -8.17 -1.54 -1.20
C ILE A 111 -9.31 -1.15 -0.24
N ILE A 112 -10.08 -0.11 -0.57
CA ILE A 112 -11.18 0.38 0.28
C ILE A 112 -12.28 -0.68 0.43
N LEU A 113 -12.66 -1.33 -0.68
CA LEU A 113 -13.64 -2.42 -0.66
C LEU A 113 -13.14 -3.65 0.11
N SER A 114 -11.84 -3.96 -0.01
CA SER A 114 -11.23 -5.07 0.70
C SER A 114 -11.31 -4.85 2.22
N VAL A 115 -10.96 -3.66 2.70
CA VAL A 115 -11.07 -3.31 4.13
C VAL A 115 -12.52 -3.29 4.58
N PHE A 116 -13.43 -2.80 3.74
CA PHE A 116 -14.86 -2.81 4.05
C PHE A 116 -15.41 -4.22 4.22
N LEU A 117 -15.09 -5.14 3.29
CA LEU A 117 -15.49 -6.54 3.42
C LEU A 117 -14.87 -7.20 4.65
N LEU A 118 -13.58 -6.97 4.92
CA LEU A 118 -12.92 -7.47 6.13
C LEU A 118 -13.61 -7.01 7.41
N ARG A 119 -14.10 -5.77 7.45
CA ARG A 119 -14.86 -5.25 8.59
C ARG A 119 -16.25 -5.89 8.67
N LEU A 120 -16.94 -6.03 7.53
CA LEU A 120 -18.27 -6.65 7.46
C LEU A 120 -18.24 -8.11 7.94
N ILE A 121 -17.32 -8.93 7.42
CA ILE A 121 -17.23 -10.34 7.83
C ILE A 121 -16.52 -10.52 9.19
N GLY A 122 -15.51 -9.70 9.50
CA GLY A 122 -14.70 -9.83 10.71
C GLY A 122 -15.37 -9.29 11.97
N VAL A 123 -16.15 -8.20 11.86
CA VAL A 123 -16.87 -7.59 12.98
C VAL A 123 -18.29 -8.11 13.06
N ASP A 124 -19.05 -8.06 11.95
CA ASP A 124 -20.50 -8.29 12.01
C ASP A 124 -20.88 -9.78 11.99
N ILE A 125 -20.06 -10.66 11.42
CA ILE A 125 -20.38 -12.11 11.30
C ILE A 125 -19.60 -12.97 12.30
N LEU A 126 -18.27 -12.80 12.40
CA LEU A 126 -17.46 -13.60 13.33
C LEU A 126 -17.39 -13.01 14.75
N GLY A 127 -17.78 -11.74 14.96
CA GLY A 127 -17.77 -11.12 16.29
C GLY A 127 -16.38 -11.11 16.95
N LEU A 128 -15.30 -10.97 16.16
CA LEU A 128 -13.94 -10.97 16.71
C LEU A 128 -13.73 -9.72 17.58
N PRO A 129 -13.49 -9.84 18.91
CA PRO A 129 -13.39 -8.72 19.84
C PRO A 129 -12.12 -7.84 19.67
N GLY A 130 -11.49 -7.88 18.50
CA GLY A 130 -10.26 -7.16 18.18
C GLY A 130 -10.42 -5.97 17.22
N LEU A 131 -11.52 -5.83 16.48
CA LEU A 131 -11.74 -4.73 15.52
C LEU A 131 -12.73 -3.68 16.08
N LYS A 132 -12.42 -3.11 17.24
CA LYS A 132 -13.13 -1.92 17.76
C LYS A 132 -12.48 -0.64 17.24
#